data_AF-A0A8S2SYH3-F1
#
_entry.id   AF-A0A8S2SYH3-F1
#
_cell.length_a   1.000
_cell.length_b   1.000
_cell.length_c   1.000
_cell.angle_alpha   90.00
_cell.angle_beta   90.00
_cell.angle_gamma   90.00
#
_symmetry.space_group_name_H-M   'P 1'
#
loop_
_entity.id
_entity.type
_entity.pdbx_description
1 polymer ?
#
loop_
_entity_poly.entity_id
_entity_poly.type
_entity_poly.pdbx_seq_one_letter_code
_entity_poly.pdbx_strand_id
1 'polypeptide(L)'
;ETIGISMNYQLRSLIEWAKDLKGFIELSDNDKIALLRGHTGENLVLGLACRSLNCDDYLLLGNHYVIPRNTSDSGLTRAAGRILDEIVKPLKEI
;
A
#
# COMPACT_ATOMS: atom_id res chain seq x y z
N GLU A 1 -1.11 14.18 9.61
CA GLU A 1 -2.46 14.27 9.01
C GLU A 1 -2.51 13.73 7.57
N THR A 2 -1.56 14.09 6.72
CA THR A 2 -1.52 13.76 5.28
C THR A 2 -1.45 12.26 4.94
N ILE A 3 -0.74 11.45 5.74
CA ILE A 3 -0.60 10.00 5.50
C ILE A 3 -1.94 9.27 5.73
N GLY A 4 -2.67 9.60 6.80
CA GLY A 4 -3.95 8.97 7.11
C GLY A 4 -5.03 9.27 6.07
N ILE A 5 -5.03 10.48 5.50
CA ILE A 5 -5.94 10.86 4.39
C ILE A 5 -5.63 10.03 3.14
N SER A 6 -4.34 9.88 2.80
CA SER A 6 -3.92 9.01 1.70
C SER A 6 -4.35 7.57 1.91
N MET A 7 -4.17 7.03 3.12
CA MET A 7 -4.57 5.65 3.45
C MET A 7 -6.06 5.43 3.28
N ASN A 8 -6.90 6.37 3.73
CA ASN A 8 -8.36 6.29 3.55
C ASN A 8 -8.77 6.27 2.07
N TYR A 9 -8.11 7.09 1.24
CA TYR A 9 -8.39 7.10 -0.20
C TYR A 9 -7.98 5.79 -0.88
N GLN A 10 -6.81 5.25 -0.54
CA GLN A 10 -6.33 3.98 -1.08
C GLN A 10 -7.19 2.80 -0.63
N LEU A 11 -7.66 2.82 0.63
CA LEU A 11 -8.62 1.85 1.16
C LEU A 11 -9.91 1.81 0.36
N ARG A 12 -10.48 2.98 0.07
CA ARG A 12 -11.68 3.07 -0.77
C ARG A 12 -11.41 2.52 -2.18
N SER A 13 -10.28 2.89 -2.77
CA SER A 13 -9.88 2.42 -4.11
C SER A 13 -9.73 0.89 -4.15
N LEU A 14 -9.18 0.31 -3.09
CA LEU A 14 -9.05 -1.14 -2.95
C LEU A 14 -10.41 -1.84 -2.85
N ILE A 15 -11.35 -1.26 -2.12
CA ILE A 15 -12.72 -1.78 -2.03
C ILE A 15 -13.40 -1.75 -3.39
N GLU A 16 -13.24 -0.66 -4.16
CA GLU A 16 -13.79 -0.59 -5.51
C GLU A 16 -13.16 -1.63 -6.44
N TRP A 17 -11.83 -1.78 -6.43
CA TRP A 17 -11.16 -2.84 -7.18
C TRP A 17 -11.65 -4.24 -6.79
N ALA A 18 -11.85 -4.52 -5.50
CA ALA A 18 -12.31 -5.83 -5.04
C ALA A 18 -13.73 -6.15 -5.55
N LYS A 19 -14.60 -5.14 -5.70
CA LYS A 19 -15.96 -5.33 -6.25
C LYS A 19 -15.97 -5.76 -7.72
N ASP A 20 -14.90 -5.49 -8.46
CA ASP A 20 -14.78 -5.92 -9.86
C ASP A 20 -14.38 -7.40 -10.00
N LEU A 21 -13.95 -8.05 -8.91
CA LEU A 21 -13.55 -9.45 -8.91
C LEU A 21 -14.77 -10.37 -8.76
N LYS A 22 -15.07 -11.17 -9.79
CA LYS A 22 -16.20 -12.11 -9.81
C LYS A 22 -16.23 -13.05 -8.58
N GLY A 23 -15.09 -13.61 -8.20
CA GLY A 23 -15.02 -14.50 -7.04
C GLY A 23 -15.23 -13.77 -5.71
N PHE A 24 -14.93 -12.47 -5.63
CA PHE A 24 -15.10 -11.70 -4.40
C PHE A 24 -16.57 -11.32 -4.18
N ILE A 25 -17.31 -10.98 -5.23
CA ILE A 25 -18.73 -10.60 -5.12
C ILE A 25 -19.61 -11.78 -4.69
N GLU A 26 -19.22 -13.02 -5.03
CA GLU A 26 -19.92 -14.26 -4.69
C GLU A 26 -19.77 -14.66 -3.21
N LEU A 27 -18.81 -14.08 -2.49
CA LEU A 27 -18.59 -14.36 -1.07
C LEU A 27 -19.69 -13.77 -0.17
N SER A 28 -19.81 -14.30 1.04
CA SER A 28 -20.66 -13.69 2.06
C SER A 28 -20.12 -12.33 2.49
N ASP A 29 -20.99 -11.43 2.95
CA ASP A 29 -20.55 -10.11 3.40
C ASP A 29 -19.57 -10.17 4.59
N ASN A 30 -19.72 -11.19 5.45
CA ASN A 30 -18.78 -11.45 6.53
C ASN A 30 -17.39 -11.83 6.00
N ASP A 31 -17.33 -12.67 4.96
CA ASP A 31 -16.05 -13.09 4.36
C ASP A 31 -15.39 -11.94 3.60
N LYS A 32 -16.17 -11.12 2.89
CA LYS A 32 -15.68 -9.89 2.23
C LYS A 32 -15.03 -8.96 3.25
N ILE A 33 -15.70 -8.71 4.38
CA ILE A 33 -15.18 -7.86 5.47
C ILE A 33 -13.93 -8.49 6.08
N ALA A 34 -13.93 -9.81 6.33
CA ALA A 34 -12.80 -10.52 6.91
C ALA A 34 -11.55 -10.44 6.01
N LEU A 35 -11.71 -10.68 4.70
CA LEU A 35 -10.62 -10.61 3.72
C LEU A 35 -10.06 -9.18 3.62
N LEU A 36 -10.94 -8.18 3.49
CA LEU A 36 -10.53 -6.79 3.42
C LEU A 36 -9.78 -6.38 4.70
N ARG A 37 -10.30 -6.71 5.88
CA ARG A 37 -9.66 -6.36 7.16
C ARG A 37 -8.34 -7.10 7.38
N GLY A 38 -8.25 -8.37 6.98
CA GLY A 38 -7.05 -9.19 7.13
C GLY A 38 -5.88 -8.73 6.27
N HIS A 39 -6.16 -8.29 5.03
CA HIS A 39 -5.11 -8.02 4.02
C HIS A 39 -5.00 -6.54 3.61
N THR A 40 -5.76 -5.64 4.23
CA THR A 40 -5.67 -4.19 3.95
C THR A 40 -4.23 -3.67 4.06
N GLY A 41 -3.50 -4.04 5.12
CA GLY A 41 -2.15 -3.54 5.35
C GLY A 41 -1.18 -3.96 4.25
N GLU A 42 -1.21 -5.23 3.88
CA GLU A 42 -0.38 -5.81 2.82
C GLU A 42 -0.69 -5.17 1.47
N ASN A 43 -1.98 -5.02 1.13
CA ASN A 43 -2.38 -4.41 -0.13
C ASN A 43 -2.00 -2.92 -0.21
N LEU A 44 -2.05 -2.18 0.91
CA LEU A 44 -1.59 -0.80 0.95
C LEU A 44 -0.08 -0.71 0.70
N VAL A 45 0.71 -1.60 1.31
CA VAL A 45 2.16 -1.67 1.10
C VAL A 45 2.49 -2.08 -0.32
N LEU A 46 1.82 -3.08 -0.88
CA LEU A 46 2.03 -3.53 -2.25
C LEU A 46 1.67 -2.42 -3.26
N GLY A 47 0.53 -1.75 -3.07
CA GLY A 47 0.14 -0.61 -3.90
C GLY A 47 1.13 0.55 -3.79
N LEU A 48 1.67 0.81 -2.60
CA LEU A 48 2.73 1.80 -2.37
C LEU A 48 4.01 1.41 -3.10
N ALA A 49 4.43 0.15 -3.01
CA ALA A 49 5.63 -0.35 -3.66
C ALA A 49 5.50 -0.28 -5.18
N CYS A 50 4.39 -0.73 -5.75
CA CYS A 50 4.10 -0.66 -7.18
C CYS A 50 4.15 0.78 -7.72
N ARG A 51 3.59 1.74 -6.97
CA ARG A 51 3.68 3.18 -7.35
C ARG A 51 5.10 3.74 -7.24
N SER A 52 5.94 3.13 -6.41
CA SER A 52 7.30 3.59 -6.14
C SER A 52 8.35 2.84 -6.96
N LEU A 53 7.96 2.03 -7.96
CA LEU A 53 8.87 1.25 -8.80
C LEU A 53 9.86 2.09 -9.61
N ASN A 54 9.61 3.38 -9.81
CA ASN A 54 10.56 4.28 -10.48
C ASN A 54 11.25 5.24 -9.51
N CYS A 55 11.10 5.01 -8.21
CA CYS A 55 11.71 5.80 -7.16
C CYS A 55 12.90 5.01 -6.59
N ASP A 56 14.01 5.68 -6.32
CA ASP A 56 15.21 5.01 -5.79
C ASP A 56 15.30 5.10 -4.27
N ASP A 57 15.15 6.31 -3.71
CA ASP A 57 15.34 6.56 -2.27
C ASP A 57 14.11 7.17 -1.56
N TYR A 58 12.93 7.00 -2.15
CA TYR A 58 11.70 7.48 -1.55
C TYR A 58 10.47 6.67 -1.98
N LEU A 59 9.45 6.68 -1.13
CA LEU A 59 8.16 6.07 -1.41
C LEU A 59 7.12 7.15 -1.75
N LEU A 60 6.24 6.85 -2.70
CA LEU A 60 5.20 7.74 -3.16
C LEU A 60 3.81 7.25 -2.72
N LEU A 61 3.22 7.97 -1.76
CA LEU A 61 1.84 7.72 -1.36
C LEU A 61 0.85 8.11 -2.47
N GLY A 62 -0.35 7.54 -2.41
CA GLY A 62 -1.41 7.77 -3.40
C GLY A 62 -1.91 9.22 -3.50
N ASN A 63 -1.53 10.11 -2.58
CA ASN A 63 -1.80 11.54 -2.63
C ASN A 63 -0.57 12.37 -3.04
N HIS A 64 0.41 11.76 -3.72
CA HIS A 64 1.69 12.38 -4.11
C HIS A 64 2.58 12.81 -2.93
N TYR A 65 2.24 12.43 -1.70
CA TYR A 65 3.13 12.67 -0.56
C TYR A 65 4.35 11.76 -0.64
N VAL A 66 5.52 12.36 -0.52
CA VAL A 66 6.81 11.67 -0.57
C VAL A 66 7.22 11.29 0.85
N ILE A 67 7.55 10.02 1.05
CA ILE A 67 8.21 9.53 2.25
C ILE A 67 9.67 9.25 1.85
N PRO A 68 10.61 10.13 2.21
CA PRO A 68 12.03 9.86 2.00
C PRO A 68 12.45 8.61 2.77
N ARG A 69 13.47 7.91 2.28
CA ARG A 69 14.07 6.77 2.99
C ARG A 69 14.50 7.14 4.41
N ASN A 70 15.04 8.34 4.58
CA ASN A 70 15.48 8.88 5.86
C ASN A 70 14.57 10.03 6.29
N THR A 71 13.91 9.88 7.43
CA THR A 71 13.03 10.92 8.01
C THR A 71 13.41 11.15 9.48
N SER A 72 12.88 12.22 10.09
CA SER A 72 13.05 12.45 11.52
C SER A 72 12.36 11.38 12.40
N ASP A 73 11.43 10.63 11.84
CA ASP A 73 10.77 9.50 12.49
C ASP A 73 11.56 8.21 12.21
N SER A 74 12.15 7.63 13.26
CA SER A 74 12.96 6.42 13.16
C SER A 74 12.12 5.18 12.80
N GLY A 75 10.86 5.14 13.20
CA GLY A 75 9.92 4.09 12.84
C GLY A 75 9.58 4.15 11.35
N LEU A 76 9.29 5.34 10.84
CA LEU A 76 9.00 5.57 9.43
C LEU A 76 10.23 5.34 8.54
N THR A 77 11.41 5.76 8.99
CA THR A 77 12.70 5.52 8.32
C THR A 77 12.96 4.02 8.17
N ARG A 78 12.79 3.25 9.25
CA ARG A 78 12.95 1.79 9.22
C ARG A 78 11.93 1.14 8.28
N ALA A 79 10.68 1.57 8.34
CA ALA A 79 9.62 1.03 7.47
C ALA A 79 9.89 1.35 6.00
N ALA A 80 10.25 2.60 5.68
CA ALA A 80 10.52 3.04 4.32
C ALA A 80 11.72 2.30 3.71
N GLY A 81 12.83 2.19 4.45
CA GLY A 81 13.99 1.43 4.02
C GLY A 81 13.67 -0.03 3.71
N ARG A 82 12.92 -0.71 4.61
CA ARG A 82 12.50 -2.10 4.39
C ARG A 82 11.61 -2.27 3.17
N ILE A 83 10.62 -1.39 2.96
CA ILE A 83 9.74 -1.48 1.79
C ILE A 83 10.54 -1.26 0.50
N LEU A 84 11.47 -0.30 0.47
CA LEU A 84 12.33 -0.07 -0.69
C LEU A 84 13.21 -1.29 -1.00
N ASP A 85 13.86 -1.85 0.01
CA ASP A 85 14.85 -2.92 -0.18
C ASP A 85 14.23 -4.30 -0.36
N GLU A 86 13.18 -4.62 0.41
CA GLU A 86 12.58 -5.95 0.48
C GLU A 86 11.41 -6.13 -0.50
N ILE A 87 10.79 -5.04 -0.97
CA ILE A 87 9.60 -5.10 -1.85
C ILE A 87 9.84 -4.40 -3.18
N VAL A 88 10.19 -3.10 -3.17
CA VAL A 88 10.33 -2.33 -4.42
C VAL A 88 11.48 -2.85 -5.27
N LYS A 89 12.66 -3.07 -4.68
CA LYS A 89 13.82 -3.57 -5.41
C LYS A 89 13.57 -4.94 -6.04
N PRO A 90 13.07 -5.96 -5.32
CA PRO A 90 12.71 -7.23 -5.95
C PRO A 90 11.68 -7.09 -7.07
N LEU A 91 10.66 -6.25 -6.89
CA LEU A 91 9.65 -6.03 -7.93
C LEU A 91 10.20 -5.34 -9.20
N LYS A 92 11.26 -4.53 -9.09
CA LYS A 92 11.96 -3.94 -10.26
C LYS A 92 12.72 -4.99 -11.08
N GLU A 93 13.11 -6.10 -10.46
CA GLU A 93 13.94 -7.15 -11.05
C GLU A 93 13.12 -8.27 -11.73
N ILE A 94 11.78 -8.20 -11.65
CA ILE A 94 10.81 -9.12 -12.29
C ILE A 94 10.47 -8.59 -13.69
#